data_AF-A0A502JQQ6-F1
#
_entry.id   AF-A0A502JQQ6-F1
#
_cell.length_a   1.000
_cell.length_b   1.000
_cell.length_c   1.000
_cell.angle_alpha   90.00
_cell.angle_beta   90.00
_cell.angle_gamma   90.00
#
_symmetry.space_group_name_H-M   'P 1'
#
loop_
_entity.id
_entity.type
_entity.pdbx_description
1 polymer ?
#
loop_
_entity_poly.entity_id
_entity_poly.type
_entity_poly.pdbx_seq_one_letter_code
_entity_poly.pdbx_strand_id
1 'polypeptide(L)'
;MKKIVKIFIVFFGLNATSSLAYDDWIKADKTGAQSIDFTYVRCFYKTSMFGSFTNQPFSFIIQGSTFDCPYSVEYNPVTGEWRE
;
A
#
# COMPACT_ATOMS: atom_id res chain seq x y z
N MET A 1 25.26 -53.79 -24.64
CA MET A 1 24.74 -52.43 -24.89
C MET A 1 24.05 -51.92 -23.63
N LYS A 2 24.72 -51.13 -22.79
CA LYS A 2 24.17 -50.62 -21.53
C LYS A 2 23.53 -49.25 -21.79
N LYS A 3 22.21 -49.15 -21.64
CA LYS A 3 21.48 -47.89 -21.76
C LYS A 3 21.54 -47.15 -20.42
N ILE A 4 22.15 -45.96 -20.41
CA ILE A 4 22.15 -45.07 -19.25
C ILE A 4 20.88 -44.21 -19.35
N VAL A 5 19.93 -44.44 -18.44
CA VAL A 5 18.75 -43.59 -18.28
C VAL A 5 19.18 -42.37 -17.45
N LYS A 6 19.16 -41.18 -18.07
CA LYS A 6 19.42 -39.92 -17.37
C LYS A 6 18.14 -39.48 -16.66
N ILE A 7 18.10 -39.64 -15.33
CA ILE A 7 17.03 -39.11 -14.49
C ILE A 7 17.33 -37.63 -14.24
N PHE A 8 16.53 -36.75 -14.83
CA PHE A 8 16.53 -35.33 -14.47
C PHE A 8 15.55 -35.13 -13.30
N ILE A 9 16.09 -34.99 -12.10
CA ILE A 9 15.30 -34.58 -10.93
C ILE A 9 15.16 -33.06 -11.02
N VAL A 10 13.99 -32.60 -11.49
CA VAL A 10 13.63 -31.19 -11.44
C VAL A 10 13.11 -30.91 -10.04
N PHE A 11 13.94 -30.24 -9.22
CA PHE A 11 13.45 -29.58 -8.01
C PHE A 11 12.59 -28.40 -8.45
N PHE A 12 11.27 -28.59 -8.52
CA PHE A 12 10.35 -27.47 -8.36
C PHE A 12 10.47 -27.04 -6.90
N GLY A 13 11.38 -26.09 -6.65
CA GLY A 13 11.31 -25.28 -5.45
C GLY A 13 9.93 -24.63 -5.46
N LEU A 14 9.03 -25.16 -4.65
CA LEU A 14 7.79 -24.51 -4.29
C LEU A 14 8.23 -23.27 -3.52
N ASN A 15 8.54 -22.19 -4.24
CA ASN A 15 8.49 -20.86 -3.69
C ASN A 15 7.01 -20.69 -3.33
N ALA A 16 6.65 -21.11 -2.13
CA ALA A 16 5.57 -20.50 -1.40
C ALA A 16 6.01 -19.06 -1.20
N THR A 17 5.87 -18.24 -2.25
CA THR A 17 5.64 -16.82 -2.08
C THR A 17 4.40 -16.78 -1.22
N SER A 18 4.61 -16.64 0.08
CA SER A 18 3.57 -16.25 1.01
C SER A 18 2.95 -15.01 0.37
N SER A 19 1.81 -15.21 -0.26
CA SER A 19 0.90 -14.17 -0.70
C SER A 19 0.39 -13.50 0.56
N LEU A 20 1.26 -12.72 1.21
CA LEU A 20 0.83 -11.68 2.12
C LEU A 20 0.00 -10.76 1.22
N ALA A 21 -1.31 -10.81 1.43
CA ALA A 21 -2.34 -10.22 0.59
C ALA A 21 -1.87 -8.90 -0.03
N TYR A 22 -1.62 -8.94 -1.34
CA TYR A 22 -1.19 -7.83 -2.17
C TYR A 22 -2.35 -6.84 -2.45
N ASP A 23 -3.41 -6.89 -1.64
CA ASP A 23 -4.72 -6.28 -1.93
C ASP A 23 -5.37 -5.61 -0.72
N ASP A 24 -4.71 -5.61 0.45
CA ASP A 24 -5.30 -5.05 1.66
C ASP A 24 -5.07 -3.53 1.68
N TRP A 25 -6.01 -2.80 1.07
CA TRP A 25 -6.24 -1.39 1.34
C TRP A 25 -6.26 -1.14 2.85
N ILE A 26 -5.39 -0.26 3.32
CA ILE A 26 -5.17 -0.03 4.75
C ILE A 26 -5.85 1.27 5.15
N LYS A 27 -6.68 1.20 6.19
CA LYS A 27 -7.28 2.40 6.77
C LYS A 27 -6.20 3.34 7.29
N ALA A 28 -6.37 4.61 6.98
CA ALA A 28 -5.51 5.69 7.41
C ALA A 28 -6.34 6.89 7.84
N ASP A 29 -5.93 7.50 8.95
CA ASP A 29 -6.63 8.62 9.56
C ASP A 29 -5.91 9.93 9.24
N LYS A 30 -6.69 10.98 8.99
CA LYS A 30 -6.17 12.33 8.76
C LYS A 30 -5.48 12.83 10.03
N THR A 31 -4.23 13.24 9.87
CA THR A 31 -3.42 13.84 10.94
C THR A 31 -3.28 15.35 10.78
N GLY A 32 -3.56 15.89 9.59
CA GLY A 32 -3.52 17.32 9.34
C GLY A 32 -3.90 17.69 7.91
N ALA A 33 -3.97 18.99 7.68
CA ALA A 33 -4.12 19.57 6.34
C ALA A 33 -3.36 20.89 6.27
N GLN A 34 -2.82 21.20 5.09
CA GLN A 34 -2.11 22.43 4.82
C GLN A 34 -2.59 23.01 3.49
N SER A 35 -3.11 24.23 3.51
CA SER A 35 -3.37 24.98 2.28
C SER A 35 -2.03 25.26 1.59
N ILE A 36 -1.96 24.92 0.30
CA ILE A 36 -0.82 25.26 -0.55
C ILE A 36 -1.10 26.62 -1.20
N ASP A 37 -2.31 26.77 -1.75
CA ASP A 37 -2.83 28.01 -2.30
C ASP A 37 -4.37 28.05 -2.17
N PHE A 38 -5.04 28.94 -2.91
CA PHE A 38 -6.49 29.09 -2.91
C PHE A 38 -7.26 27.93 -3.59
N THR A 39 -6.55 27.06 -4.30
CA THR A 39 -7.11 25.99 -5.15
C THR A 39 -6.66 24.61 -4.69
N TYR A 40 -5.52 24.48 -4.04
CA TYR A 40 -4.93 23.20 -3.66
C TYR A 40 -4.61 23.11 -2.16
N VAL A 41 -4.79 21.91 -1.64
CA VAL A 41 -4.50 21.55 -0.27
C VAL A 41 -3.73 20.25 -0.22
N ARG A 42 -2.77 20.15 0.70
CA ARG A 42 -2.12 18.90 1.07
C ARG A 42 -2.81 18.29 2.29
N CYS A 43 -3.24 17.05 2.16
CA CYS A 43 -3.87 16.28 3.24
C CYS A 43 -2.84 15.27 3.79
N PHE A 44 -2.65 15.25 5.11
CA PHE A 44 -1.69 14.36 5.77
C PHE A 44 -2.41 13.25 6.50
N TYR A 45 -1.91 12.02 6.35
CA TYR A 45 -2.51 10.81 6.90
C TYR A 45 -1.48 9.94 7.58
N LYS A 46 -1.98 9.02 8.39
CA LYS A 46 -1.19 7.97 9.01
C LYS A 46 -1.99 6.68 8.97
N THR A 47 -1.37 5.60 8.50
CA THR A 47 -2.00 4.28 8.49
C THR A 47 -2.25 3.77 9.92
N SER A 48 -3.29 2.94 10.05
CA SER A 48 -3.74 2.26 11.27
C SER A 48 -2.61 1.65 12.12
N MET A 49 -2.86 1.53 13.42
CA MET A 49 -1.92 0.98 14.41
C MET A 49 -1.70 -0.54 14.33
N PHE A 50 -2.39 -1.23 13.42
CA PHE A 50 -2.33 -2.69 13.29
C PHE A 50 -1.88 -3.10 11.88
N GLY A 51 -0.93 -4.04 11.79
CA GLY A 51 -0.46 -4.63 10.54
C GLY A 51 0.96 -4.22 10.13
N SER A 52 1.41 -4.68 8.97
CA SER A 52 2.79 -4.50 8.49
C SER A 52 3.16 -3.05 8.16
N PHE A 53 2.16 -2.21 7.89
CA PHE A 53 2.34 -0.79 7.57
C PHE A 53 1.88 0.09 8.72
N THR A 54 2.10 -0.33 9.96
CA THR A 54 1.65 0.40 11.14
C THR A 54 2.25 1.81 11.19
N ASN A 55 1.42 2.83 11.45
CA ASN A 55 1.85 4.19 11.73
C ASN A 55 2.69 4.87 10.62
N GLN A 56 2.56 4.44 9.36
CA GLN A 56 3.27 5.01 8.23
C GLN A 56 2.62 6.33 7.81
N PRO A 57 3.36 7.46 7.84
CA PRO A 57 2.83 8.74 7.40
C PRO A 57 2.84 8.83 5.87
N PHE A 58 1.80 9.44 5.30
CA PHE A 58 1.77 9.80 3.89
C PHE A 58 0.94 11.06 3.66
N SER A 59 0.98 11.62 2.45
CA SER A 59 0.18 12.78 2.08
C SER A 59 -0.14 12.77 0.60
N PHE A 60 -1.29 13.34 0.24
CA PHE A 60 -1.65 13.61 -1.14
C PHE A 60 -2.22 15.03 -1.27
N ILE A 61 -2.28 15.53 -2.51
CA ILE A 61 -2.79 16.86 -2.84
C ILE A 61 -4.13 16.69 -3.54
N ILE A 62 -5.13 17.43 -3.10
CA ILE A 62 -6.41 17.55 -3.77
C ILE A 62 -6.68 19.01 -4.15
N GLN A 63 -7.57 19.20 -5.11
CA GLN A 63 -8.14 20.51 -5.39
C GLN A 63 -9.22 20.82 -4.36
N GLY A 64 -9.11 21.95 -3.68
CA GLY A 64 -10.03 22.38 -2.62
C GLY A 64 -9.31 23.08 -1.47
N SER A 65 -10.00 23.10 -0.34
CA SER A 65 -9.61 23.70 0.93
C SER A 65 -9.23 22.64 1.97
N THR A 66 -8.70 23.06 3.12
CA THR A 66 -8.41 22.18 4.26
C THR A 66 -9.60 21.37 4.80
N PHE A 67 -10.82 21.81 4.48
CA PHE A 67 -12.06 21.13 4.85
C PHE A 67 -12.42 19.99 3.90
N ASP A 68 -11.88 20.00 2.68
CA ASP A 68 -12.16 18.98 1.65
C ASP A 68 -11.30 17.72 1.82
N CYS A 69 -10.28 17.75 2.69
CA CYS A 69 -9.49 16.58 3.04
C CYS A 69 -10.34 15.57 3.86
N PRO A 70 -10.60 14.35 3.35
CA PRO A 70 -11.39 13.33 4.05
C PRO A 70 -10.84 13.01 5.44
N TYR A 71 -11.72 12.69 6.40
CA TYR A 71 -11.27 12.34 7.75
C TYR A 71 -10.49 11.02 7.81
N SER A 72 -10.84 10.08 6.95
CA SER A 72 -10.20 8.77 6.80
C SER A 72 -10.14 8.41 5.33
N VAL A 73 -9.12 7.65 4.94
CA VAL A 73 -8.98 7.08 3.61
C VAL A 73 -8.50 5.64 3.71
N GLU A 74 -8.64 4.91 2.63
CA GLU A 74 -7.95 3.65 2.40
C GLU A 74 -6.72 3.88 1.52
N TYR A 75 -5.57 3.38 1.96
CA TYR A 75 -4.28 3.55 1.31
C TYR A 75 -3.69 2.20 0.91
N ASN A 76 -3.26 2.08 -0.33
CA ASN A 76 -2.50 0.94 -0.80
C ASN A 76 -0.99 1.28 -0.72
N PRO A 77 -0.25 0.72 0.25
CA PRO A 77 1.17 1.03 0.42
C PRO A 77 2.07 0.44 -0.65
N VAL A 78 1.56 -0.49 -1.47
CA VAL A 78 2.30 -1.10 -2.58
C VAL A 78 2.25 -0.20 -3.81
N THR A 79 1.08 0.35 -4.14
CA THR A 79 0.89 1.22 -5.31
C THR A 79 1.05 2.70 -5.00
N GLY A 80 0.93 3.10 -3.73
CA GLY A 80 0.87 4.51 -3.32
C GLY A 80 -0.47 5.18 -3.60
N GLU A 81 -1.48 4.40 -4.00
CA GLU A 81 -2.81 4.90 -4.31
C GLU A 81 -3.65 5.05 -3.04
N TRP A 82 -4.65 5.92 -3.10
CA TRP A 82 -5.61 6.13 -2.04
C TRP A 82 -7.04 6.19 -2.60
N ARG A 83 -8.01 5.85 -1.76
CA ARG A 83 -9.44 6.01 -2.03
C ARG A 83 -10.18 6.42 -0.76
N GLU A 84 -11.30 7.09 -0.93
CA GLU A 84 -12.22 7.42 0.18
C GLU A 84 -13.05 6.21 0.60
#